data_AF-A0A959H5Q2-F1
#
_entry.id   AF-A0A959H5Q2-F1
#
_cell.length_a   1.000
_cell.length_b   1.000
_cell.length_c   1.000
_cell.angle_alpha   90.00
_cell.angle_beta   90.00
_cell.angle_gamma   90.00
#
_symmetry.space_group_name_H-M   'P 1'
#
loop_
_entity.id
_entity.type
_entity.pdbx_description
1 polymer ?
#
loop_
_entity_poly.entity_id
_entity_poly.type
_entity_poly.pdbx_seq_one_letter_code
_entity_poly.pdbx_strand_id
1 'polypeptide(L)'
;YTHYELTLPNRDTRFTKSGNYMLLIYDDTYDRQLVLARRFVVVESKVSIAPQILRASQVSKFRTHQEIDFVVNHEQLKIQNPMLEVRATVLQNGRWDNALTDIPPKFIRANSLLFDHQDKVVFPGGKEFRFLDLRSFRLVSFNVYSIERTDEGFLVQLKYDEPRSGQSYTTFQDLNGNFVIETTDQANNQLSAEYAEVVFYLKVPYPYPGQEVYLFGGLTDWTILPEYRMEYDSELGAYVGQAILKQGYYDYAYATLPLPSNDRKKDNIPVPDITEVEGTWHETENQYTILIYYRPFGSRYDQVIGSVSFTSNL
;
A
#
# COMPACT_ATOMS: atom_id res chain seq x y z
N TYR A 1 -12.06 20.82 -12.36
CA TYR A 1 -11.52 20.60 -11.00
C TYR A 1 -10.60 21.75 -10.64
N THR A 2 -10.30 21.94 -9.35
CA THR A 2 -9.23 22.84 -8.87
C THR A 2 -8.12 21.99 -8.29
N HIS A 3 -6.87 22.23 -8.68
CA HIS A 3 -5.71 21.53 -8.13
C HIS A 3 -5.12 22.33 -6.96
N TYR A 4 -4.94 21.66 -5.82
CA TYR A 4 -4.31 22.22 -4.63
C TYR A 4 -2.97 21.52 -4.38
N GLU A 5 -1.96 22.30 -4.01
CA GLU A 5 -0.64 21.80 -3.64
C GLU A 5 -0.24 22.39 -2.28
N LEU A 6 0.28 21.54 -1.39
CA LEU A 6 0.85 21.94 -0.11
C LEU A 6 2.18 21.24 0.11
N THR A 7 3.26 22.01 0.16
CA THR A 7 4.59 21.51 0.52
C THR A 7 4.80 21.63 2.03
N LEU A 8 5.38 20.60 2.66
CA LEU A 8 5.79 20.58 4.06
C LEU A 8 7.23 20.06 4.19
N PRO A 9 8.08 20.64 5.06
CA PRO A 9 7.86 21.91 5.77
C PRO A 9 7.80 23.10 4.80
N ASN A 10 7.29 24.24 5.27
CA ASN A 10 7.21 25.48 4.49
C ASN A 10 7.50 26.69 5.39
N ARG A 11 7.29 27.91 4.88
CA ARG A 11 7.55 29.16 5.63
C ARG A 11 6.76 29.27 6.95
N ASP A 12 5.59 28.63 7.01
CA ASP A 12 4.65 28.72 8.13
C ASP A 12 4.75 27.49 9.06
N THR A 13 5.37 26.39 8.60
CA THR A 13 5.45 25.12 9.34
C THR A 13 6.86 24.52 9.32
N ARG A 14 7.40 24.22 10.50
CA ARG A 14 8.66 23.47 10.68
C ARG A 14 8.47 22.30 11.64
N PHE A 15 8.97 21.12 11.28
CA PHE A 15 9.01 19.97 12.18
C PHE A 15 10.18 20.09 13.17
N THR A 16 9.88 20.10 14.48
CA THR A 16 10.88 20.16 15.55
C THR A 16 11.12 18.83 16.24
N LYS A 17 10.33 17.81 15.90
CA LYS A 17 10.35 16.48 16.50
C LYS A 17 10.16 15.43 15.41
N SER A 18 10.89 14.32 15.47
CA SER A 18 10.54 13.11 14.73
C SER A 18 9.26 12.48 15.28
N GLY A 19 8.59 11.64 14.52
CA GLY A 19 7.42 10.90 14.96
C GLY A 19 6.40 10.73 13.86
N ASN A 20 5.22 10.24 14.24
CA ASN A 20 4.07 10.12 13.36
C ASN A 20 3.27 11.42 13.38
N TYR A 21 2.95 11.90 12.18
CA TYR A 21 2.16 13.11 11.97
C TYR A 21 0.90 12.78 11.18
N MET A 22 -0.13 13.59 11.39
CA MET A 22 -1.37 13.54 10.62
C MET A 22 -1.73 14.96 10.18
N LEU A 23 -1.77 15.16 8.87
CA LEU A 23 -2.30 16.34 8.22
C LEU A 23 -3.81 16.21 8.12
N LEU A 24 -4.54 17.17 8.67
CA LEU A 24 -5.99 17.28 8.55
C LEU A 24 -6.31 18.54 7.76
N ILE A 25 -7.07 18.38 6.68
CA ILE A 25 -7.56 19.49 5.85
C ILE A 25 -9.06 19.57 6.04
N TYR A 26 -9.52 20.74 6.45
CA TYR A 26 -10.93 21.06 6.64
C TYR A 26 -11.38 22.01 5.54
N ASP A 27 -12.66 21.93 5.20
CA ASP A 27 -13.33 22.98 4.44
C ASP A 27 -13.45 24.25 5.32
N ASP A 28 -13.39 25.42 4.69
CA ASP A 28 -13.48 26.74 5.35
C ASP A 28 -14.94 27.22 5.48
N THR A 29 -15.90 26.33 5.19
CA THR A 29 -17.32 26.56 5.49
C THR A 29 -17.59 26.60 7.00
N TYR A 30 -18.75 27.13 7.39
CA TYR A 30 -19.13 27.31 8.81
C TYR A 30 -19.01 26.03 9.65
N ASP A 31 -19.32 24.88 9.04
CA ASP A 31 -19.32 23.58 9.73
C ASP A 31 -17.92 22.92 9.80
N ARG A 32 -16.90 23.48 9.13
CA ARG A 32 -15.51 22.97 9.08
C ARG A 32 -15.43 21.45 8.93
N GLN A 33 -16.03 20.93 7.88
CA GLN A 33 -16.03 19.49 7.63
C GLN A 33 -14.62 19.00 7.28
N LEU A 34 -14.23 17.83 7.79
CA LEU A 34 -12.95 17.21 7.44
C LEU A 34 -13.02 16.69 6.00
N VAL A 35 -12.14 17.20 5.15
CA VAL A 35 -12.07 16.85 3.72
C VAL A 35 -11.02 15.77 3.48
N LEU A 36 -9.86 15.88 4.15
CA LEU A 36 -8.74 14.97 3.94
C LEU A 36 -7.98 14.74 5.24
N ALA A 37 -7.59 13.48 5.47
CA ALA A 37 -6.61 13.10 6.47
C ALA A 37 -5.44 12.35 5.81
N ARG A 38 -4.21 12.79 6.05
CA ARG A 38 -3.00 12.13 5.55
C ARG A 38 -2.00 11.90 6.66
N ARG A 39 -1.55 10.66 6.81
CA ARG A 39 -0.51 10.27 7.76
C ARG A 39 0.85 10.30 7.08
N PHE A 40 1.87 10.76 7.78
CA PHE A 40 3.25 10.70 7.34
C PHE A 40 4.19 10.61 8.54
N VAL A 41 5.43 10.20 8.30
CA VAL A 41 6.43 10.00 9.36
C VAL A 41 7.58 10.97 9.13
N VAL A 42 7.98 11.68 10.18
CA VAL A 42 9.19 12.51 10.19
C VAL A 42 10.27 11.74 10.92
N VAL A 43 11.37 11.46 10.23
CA VAL A 43 12.48 10.65 10.74
C VAL A 43 13.64 11.54 11.15
N GLU A 44 14.26 11.22 12.29
CA GLU A 44 15.52 11.81 12.73
C GLU A 44 16.60 10.72 12.72
N SER A 45 17.45 10.69 11.70
CA SER A 45 18.42 9.60 11.47
C SER A 45 19.55 9.57 12.52
N LYS A 46 19.32 8.85 13.63
CA LYS A 46 20.30 8.61 14.73
C LYS A 46 20.91 7.21 14.71
N VAL A 47 20.31 6.28 13.96
CA VAL A 47 20.76 4.89 13.83
C VAL A 47 20.88 4.50 12.37
N SER A 48 21.73 3.50 12.08
CA SER A 48 21.75 2.86 10.76
C SER A 48 21.05 1.51 10.81
N ILE A 49 20.42 1.12 9.71
CA ILE A 49 19.67 -0.13 9.59
C ILE A 49 20.26 -0.91 8.42
N ALA A 50 20.67 -2.14 8.68
CA ALA A 50 21.19 -3.07 7.68
C ALA A 50 20.16 -4.21 7.48
N PRO A 51 19.28 -4.10 6.47
CA PRO A 51 18.29 -5.12 6.17
C PRO A 51 18.86 -6.26 5.33
N GLN A 52 18.21 -7.41 5.41
CA GLN A 52 18.47 -8.58 4.59
C GLN A 52 17.15 -9.29 4.28
N ILE A 53 16.95 -9.65 3.01
CA ILE A 53 15.79 -10.43 2.57
C ILE A 53 16.19 -11.89 2.46
N LEU A 54 15.33 -12.74 3.00
CA LEU A 54 15.49 -14.18 3.10
C LEU A 54 14.26 -14.86 2.54
N ARG A 55 14.42 -16.11 2.12
CA ARG A 55 13.27 -16.99 1.95
C ARG A 55 12.72 -17.36 3.31
N ALA A 56 11.41 -17.47 3.40
CA ALA A 56 10.77 -17.87 4.63
C ALA A 56 11.30 -19.22 5.14
N SER A 57 11.72 -19.25 6.39
CA SER A 57 12.25 -20.43 7.08
C SER A 57 11.22 -21.55 7.24
N GLN A 58 9.92 -21.21 7.26
CA GLN A 58 8.84 -22.20 7.26
C GLN A 58 8.60 -22.79 5.87
N VAL A 59 8.61 -24.13 5.79
CA VAL A 59 8.44 -24.88 4.53
C VAL A 59 7.13 -24.54 3.80
N SER A 60 6.04 -24.33 4.54
CA SER A 60 4.73 -23.94 3.97
C SER A 60 4.73 -22.56 3.33
N LYS A 61 5.67 -21.69 3.72
CA LYS A 61 5.80 -20.30 3.28
C LYS A 61 6.94 -20.08 2.30
N PHE A 62 7.82 -21.07 2.14
CA PHE A 62 9.08 -20.97 1.39
C PHE A 62 8.95 -20.47 -0.05
N ARG A 63 7.84 -20.79 -0.74
CA ARG A 63 7.58 -20.37 -2.13
C ARG A 63 6.67 -19.15 -2.25
N THR A 64 6.09 -18.70 -1.15
CA THR A 64 4.96 -17.77 -1.16
C THR A 64 5.24 -16.51 -0.36
N HIS A 65 6.25 -16.50 0.51
CA HIS A 65 6.52 -15.40 1.42
C HIS A 65 7.98 -14.94 1.36
N GLN A 66 8.19 -13.70 1.79
CA GLN A 66 9.50 -13.06 1.94
C GLN A 66 9.73 -12.78 3.44
N GLU A 67 10.90 -13.16 3.96
CA GLU A 67 11.31 -12.97 5.35
C GLU A 67 12.35 -11.84 5.41
N ILE A 68 12.27 -10.98 6.42
CA ILE A 68 13.11 -9.78 6.54
C ILE A 68 13.80 -9.80 7.89
N ASP A 69 15.11 -10.01 7.86
CA ASP A 69 15.98 -9.84 9.00
C ASP A 69 16.71 -8.50 8.91
N PHE A 70 17.02 -7.89 10.05
CA PHE A 70 17.78 -6.63 10.03
C PHE A 70 18.56 -6.39 11.32
N VAL A 71 19.60 -5.56 11.19
CA VAL A 71 20.43 -5.09 12.30
C VAL A 71 20.31 -3.57 12.40
N VAL A 72 20.06 -3.07 13.62
CA VAL A 72 20.03 -1.64 13.92
C VAL A 72 21.28 -1.27 14.70
N ASN A 73 22.17 -0.46 14.12
CA ASN A 73 23.39 0.01 14.79
C ASN A 73 23.14 1.37 15.44
N HIS A 74 23.49 1.49 16.71
CA HIS A 74 23.17 2.66 17.55
C HIS A 74 24.41 3.20 18.28
N GLU A 75 25.59 3.15 17.66
CA GLU A 75 26.87 3.61 18.24
C GLU A 75 26.81 5.04 18.80
N GLN A 76 26.02 5.92 18.17
CA GLN A 76 25.88 7.33 18.55
C GLN A 76 24.71 7.60 19.51
N LEU A 77 23.90 6.58 19.83
CA LEU A 77 22.72 6.71 20.68
C LEU A 77 22.79 5.72 21.84
N LYS A 78 22.89 6.25 23.07
CA LYS A 78 22.85 5.44 24.27
C LYS A 78 21.41 5.00 24.58
N ILE A 79 21.12 3.73 24.36
CA ILE A 79 19.83 3.09 24.66
C ILE A 79 20.00 2.31 25.98
N GLN A 80 19.18 2.61 26.99
CA GLN A 80 19.36 2.03 28.33
C GLN A 80 18.69 0.65 28.44
N ASN A 81 17.48 0.53 27.90
CA ASN A 81 16.73 -0.71 27.91
C ASN A 81 16.11 -0.98 26.53
N PRO A 82 16.90 -1.53 25.58
CA PRO A 82 16.43 -1.68 24.20
C PRO A 82 15.16 -2.53 24.04
N MET A 83 14.91 -3.51 24.92
CA MET A 83 13.69 -4.33 24.85
C MET A 83 12.41 -3.53 25.14
N LEU A 84 12.50 -2.47 25.95
CA LEU A 84 11.37 -1.62 26.30
C LEU A 84 11.33 -0.32 25.49
N GLU A 85 12.50 0.21 25.12
CA GLU A 85 12.62 1.53 24.52
C GLU A 85 12.58 1.49 22.99
N VAL A 86 12.86 0.36 22.35
CA VAL A 86 12.95 0.26 20.87
C VAL A 86 11.88 -0.66 20.32
N ARG A 87 11.19 -0.18 19.28
CA ARG A 87 10.23 -0.95 18.48
C ARG A 87 10.49 -0.72 17.01
N ALA A 88 10.42 -1.79 16.21
CA ALA A 88 10.47 -1.68 14.76
C ALA A 88 9.07 -1.79 14.16
N THR A 89 8.87 -1.13 13.02
CA THR A 89 7.74 -1.32 12.13
C THR A 89 8.27 -1.60 10.74
N VAL A 90 7.72 -2.61 10.06
CA VAL A 90 8.09 -2.97 8.69
C VAL A 90 6.86 -2.86 7.80
N LEU A 91 6.99 -2.15 6.69
CA LEU A 91 5.94 -1.95 5.70
C LEU A 91 6.34 -2.60 4.38
N GLN A 92 5.39 -3.26 3.71
CA GLN A 92 5.52 -3.75 2.34
C GLN A 92 4.86 -2.75 1.39
N ASN A 93 5.56 -2.28 0.37
CA ASN A 93 5.08 -1.36 -0.66
C ASN A 93 4.42 -0.07 -0.10
N GLY A 94 4.89 0.39 1.07
CA GLY A 94 4.33 1.56 1.76
C GLY A 94 2.97 1.34 2.41
N ARG A 95 2.48 0.09 2.44
CA ARG A 95 1.18 -0.28 3.02
C ARG A 95 1.22 -0.32 4.53
N TRP A 96 0.31 0.44 5.14
CA TRP A 96 0.08 0.42 6.58
C TRP A 96 -0.94 -0.64 7.00
N ASP A 97 -1.82 -1.08 6.08
CA ASP A 97 -2.87 -2.06 6.36
C ASP A 97 -2.30 -3.45 6.70
N ASN A 98 -1.13 -3.80 6.16
CA ASN A 98 -0.43 -5.06 6.43
C ASN A 98 0.90 -4.88 7.18
N ALA A 99 1.15 -3.70 7.74
CA ALA A 99 2.41 -3.41 8.41
C ALA A 99 2.59 -4.28 9.67
N LEU A 100 3.81 -4.78 9.87
CA LEU A 100 4.18 -5.50 11.08
C LEU A 100 4.76 -4.49 12.08
N THR A 101 4.02 -4.18 13.14
CA THR A 101 4.37 -3.15 14.13
C THR A 101 4.86 -3.74 15.45
N ASP A 102 5.38 -2.88 16.32
CA ASP A 102 5.73 -3.19 17.71
C ASP A 102 6.73 -4.35 17.90
N ILE A 103 7.53 -4.63 16.86
CA ILE A 103 8.51 -5.70 16.87
C ILE A 103 9.65 -5.31 17.83
N PRO A 104 9.89 -6.06 18.92
CA PRO A 104 11.04 -5.80 19.79
C PRO A 104 12.32 -6.39 19.17
N PRO A 105 13.51 -5.90 19.55
CA PRO A 105 14.76 -6.58 19.20
C PRO A 105 14.78 -7.99 19.79
N LYS A 106 15.40 -8.94 19.09
CA LYS A 106 15.57 -10.32 19.56
C LYS A 106 16.84 -10.48 20.38
N PHE A 107 17.95 -9.92 19.90
CA PHE A 107 19.22 -9.91 20.62
C PHE A 107 19.78 -8.49 20.74
N ILE A 108 20.44 -8.24 21.86
CA ILE A 108 21.07 -6.96 22.18
C ILE A 108 22.58 -7.19 22.25
N ARG A 109 23.33 -6.39 21.49
CA ARG A 109 24.79 -6.27 21.61
C ARG A 109 25.14 -4.85 22.05
N ALA A 110 26.40 -4.59 22.37
CA ALA A 110 26.84 -3.31 22.90
C ALA A 110 26.41 -2.10 22.05
N ASN A 111 26.53 -2.21 20.72
CA ASN A 111 26.27 -1.12 19.78
C ASN A 111 25.25 -1.48 18.68
N SER A 112 24.58 -2.63 18.78
CA SER A 112 23.67 -3.10 17.75
C SER A 112 22.52 -3.94 18.32
N LEU A 113 21.35 -3.82 17.70
CA LEU A 113 20.15 -4.60 18.00
C LEU A 113 19.84 -5.50 16.80
N LEU A 114 19.62 -6.80 17.05
CA LEU A 114 19.32 -7.77 16.00
C LEU A 114 17.84 -8.10 16.02
N PHE A 115 17.23 -8.09 14.83
CA PHE A 115 15.85 -8.44 14.56
C PHE A 115 15.81 -9.65 13.61
N ASP A 116 16.31 -10.78 14.08
CA ASP A 116 16.43 -12.05 13.35
C ASP A 116 15.33 -13.04 13.79
N HIS A 117 14.07 -12.63 13.71
CA HIS A 117 12.97 -13.43 14.25
C HIS A 117 12.47 -14.45 13.23
N GLN A 118 12.69 -15.74 13.51
CA GLN A 118 12.10 -16.83 12.72
C GLN A 118 10.57 -16.68 12.63
N ASP A 119 10.08 -16.53 11.41
CA ASP A 119 8.66 -16.41 11.08
C ASP A 119 7.89 -15.27 11.77
N LYS A 120 8.56 -14.19 12.20
CA LYS A 120 7.82 -13.00 12.68
C LYS A 120 7.77 -11.87 11.67
N VAL A 121 8.85 -11.61 10.97
CA VAL A 121 8.91 -10.52 9.99
C VAL A 121 8.80 -11.13 8.59
N VAL A 122 7.63 -11.72 8.33
CA VAL A 122 7.35 -12.49 7.13
C VAL A 122 6.09 -11.97 6.46
N PHE A 123 6.22 -11.60 5.19
CA PHE A 123 5.13 -11.06 4.37
C PHE A 123 4.79 -12.04 3.25
N PRO A 124 3.52 -12.19 2.87
CA PRO A 124 3.19 -12.77 1.56
C PRO A 124 3.92 -11.98 0.47
N GLY A 125 4.58 -12.67 -0.45
CA GLY A 125 5.30 -12.03 -1.55
C GLY A 125 4.36 -11.36 -2.56
N GLY A 126 3.10 -11.81 -2.66
CA GLY A 126 2.13 -11.25 -3.60
C GLY A 126 2.47 -11.59 -5.06
N LYS A 127 2.01 -10.74 -5.97
CA LYS A 127 2.44 -10.69 -7.38
C LYS A 127 2.59 -9.23 -7.78
N GLU A 128 3.32 -9.00 -8.87
CA GLU A 128 3.35 -7.71 -9.55
C GLU A 128 1.90 -7.22 -9.80
N PHE A 129 1.65 -5.96 -9.46
CA PHE A 129 0.33 -5.34 -9.54
C PHE A 129 -0.17 -5.30 -10.98
N ARG A 130 -1.49 -5.35 -11.16
CA ARG A 130 -2.07 -5.10 -12.49
C ARG A 130 -1.85 -3.64 -12.81
N PHE A 131 -1.68 -3.31 -14.08
CA PHE A 131 -1.51 -1.92 -14.49
C PHE A 131 -2.61 -1.46 -15.44
N LEU A 132 -2.88 -0.18 -15.38
CA LEU A 132 -3.82 0.53 -16.22
C LEU A 132 -3.16 1.81 -16.74
N ASP A 133 -2.98 1.90 -18.06
CA ASP A 133 -2.45 3.08 -18.73
C ASP A 133 -3.59 3.92 -19.32
N LEU A 134 -3.90 5.04 -18.65
CA LEU A 134 -4.88 6.05 -19.04
C LEU A 134 -4.21 7.37 -19.45
N ARG A 135 -2.92 7.36 -19.81
CA ARG A 135 -2.21 8.60 -20.15
C ARG A 135 -2.72 9.25 -21.44
N SER A 136 -3.44 8.51 -22.28
CA SER A 136 -4.13 9.05 -23.45
C SER A 136 -5.58 8.54 -23.51
N PHE A 137 -6.51 9.43 -23.86
CA PHE A 137 -7.88 9.06 -24.24
C PHE A 137 -8.08 9.02 -25.76
N ARG A 138 -7.00 9.23 -26.53
CA ARG A 138 -7.00 9.15 -27.99
C ARG A 138 -6.54 7.80 -28.51
N LEU A 139 -5.82 7.05 -27.68
CA LEU A 139 -5.23 5.76 -28.02
C LEU A 139 -5.66 4.72 -26.99
N VAL A 140 -6.19 3.59 -27.48
CA VAL A 140 -6.54 2.45 -26.64
C VAL A 140 -5.26 1.73 -26.22
N SER A 141 -5.01 1.67 -24.91
CA SER A 141 -3.86 0.97 -24.34
C SER A 141 -4.10 -0.53 -24.20
N PHE A 142 -3.07 -1.30 -23.83
CA PHE A 142 -3.09 -2.76 -23.89
C PHE A 142 -4.23 -3.42 -23.08
N ASN A 143 -4.54 -2.91 -21.89
CA ASN A 143 -5.58 -3.46 -21.00
C ASN A 143 -6.95 -2.79 -21.17
N VAL A 144 -7.06 -1.81 -22.06
CA VAL A 144 -8.32 -1.10 -22.34
C VAL A 144 -9.04 -1.78 -23.51
N TYR A 145 -10.35 -1.98 -23.35
CA TYR A 145 -11.24 -2.52 -24.37
C TYR A 145 -11.76 -1.41 -25.29
N SER A 146 -12.30 -0.34 -24.70
CA SER A 146 -12.85 0.81 -25.43
C SER A 146 -12.66 2.11 -24.63
N ILE A 147 -12.64 3.21 -25.37
CA ILE A 147 -12.70 4.57 -24.83
C ILE A 147 -13.79 5.29 -25.60
N GLU A 148 -14.79 5.77 -24.89
CA GLU A 148 -15.95 6.46 -25.44
C GLU A 148 -16.03 7.86 -24.87
N ARG A 149 -16.27 8.86 -25.74
CA ARG A 149 -16.54 10.22 -25.29
C ARG A 149 -18.04 10.35 -25.05
N THR A 150 -18.41 10.73 -23.84
CA THR A 150 -19.79 10.98 -23.42
C THR A 150 -20.02 12.48 -23.22
N ASP A 151 -21.25 12.88 -22.92
CA ASP A 151 -21.56 14.27 -22.55
C ASP A 151 -20.92 14.66 -21.20
N GLU A 152 -20.65 13.69 -20.34
CA GLU A 152 -20.10 13.87 -18.99
C GLU A 152 -18.56 13.74 -18.94
N GLY A 153 -17.93 13.27 -20.02
CA GLY A 153 -16.47 13.12 -20.10
C GLY A 153 -16.05 11.93 -20.96
N PHE A 154 -15.28 11.02 -20.37
CA PHE A 154 -14.84 9.79 -21.01
C PHE A 154 -15.28 8.58 -20.20
N LEU A 155 -15.79 7.56 -20.90
CA LEU A 155 -16.04 6.23 -20.38
C LEU A 155 -14.96 5.29 -20.92
N VAL A 156 -14.23 4.65 -20.01
CA VAL A 156 -13.17 3.69 -20.34
C VAL A 156 -13.58 2.32 -19.83
N GLN A 157 -13.70 1.35 -20.73
CA GLN A 157 -13.98 -0.03 -20.35
C GLN A 157 -12.71 -0.85 -20.44
N LEU A 158 -12.37 -1.57 -19.37
CA LEU A 158 -11.21 -2.47 -19.38
C LEU A 158 -11.56 -3.82 -19.99
N LYS A 159 -10.52 -4.55 -20.39
CA LYS A 159 -10.65 -5.97 -20.69
C LYS A 159 -10.95 -6.74 -19.39
N TYR A 160 -11.50 -7.94 -19.53
CA TYR A 160 -11.74 -8.82 -18.38
C TYR A 160 -10.42 -9.30 -17.79
N ASP A 161 -10.22 -8.98 -16.52
CA ASP A 161 -9.22 -9.61 -15.68
C ASP A 161 -9.69 -11.00 -15.25
N GLU A 162 -8.74 -11.92 -15.03
CA GLU A 162 -8.99 -13.23 -14.43
C GLU A 162 -8.17 -13.38 -13.14
N PRO A 163 -8.60 -14.21 -12.17
CA PRO A 163 -7.79 -14.55 -11.01
C PRO A 163 -6.44 -15.17 -11.42
N ARG A 164 -5.37 -14.71 -10.77
CA ARG A 164 -3.99 -15.12 -11.05
C ARG A 164 -3.38 -15.95 -9.93
N SER A 165 -4.11 -16.26 -8.86
CA SER A 165 -3.61 -17.00 -7.70
C SER A 165 -3.11 -18.42 -8.03
N GLY A 166 -3.76 -19.11 -8.97
CA GLY A 166 -3.34 -20.42 -9.47
C GLY A 166 -2.38 -20.39 -10.66
N GLN A 167 -2.05 -19.21 -11.19
CA GLN A 167 -1.20 -19.08 -12.38
C GLN A 167 0.29 -19.04 -12.00
N SER A 168 1.14 -19.55 -12.89
CA SER A 168 2.61 -19.44 -12.76
C SER A 168 3.05 -17.98 -12.58
N TYR A 169 4.17 -17.78 -11.89
CA TYR A 169 4.78 -16.46 -11.73
C TYR A 169 5.34 -15.94 -13.06
N THR A 170 5.16 -14.65 -13.30
CA THR A 170 5.76 -13.91 -14.42
C THR A 170 6.16 -12.55 -13.90
N THR A 171 7.40 -12.16 -14.18
CA THR A 171 7.93 -10.85 -13.78
C THR A 171 7.61 -9.81 -14.84
N PHE A 172 7.19 -8.64 -14.40
CA PHE A 172 7.13 -7.42 -15.18
C PHE A 172 7.30 -6.23 -14.23
N GLN A 173 7.69 -5.09 -14.76
CA GLN A 173 7.89 -3.90 -13.94
C GLN A 173 6.56 -3.25 -13.60
N ASP A 174 6.35 -2.98 -12.32
CA ASP A 174 5.22 -2.21 -11.80
C ASP A 174 5.72 -0.99 -10.99
N LEU A 175 4.80 -0.30 -10.35
CA LEU A 175 5.05 0.81 -9.41
C LEU A 175 4.78 0.39 -7.96
N ASN A 176 4.86 -0.91 -7.65
CA ASN A 176 4.55 -1.49 -6.35
C ASN A 176 3.18 -1.04 -5.81
N GLY A 177 2.18 -0.92 -6.68
CA GLY A 177 0.82 -0.53 -6.29
C GLY A 177 0.56 0.98 -6.30
N ASN A 178 1.54 1.80 -6.69
CA ASN A 178 1.37 3.25 -6.80
C ASN A 178 0.81 3.66 -8.17
N PHE A 179 0.63 4.97 -8.35
CA PHE A 179 0.20 5.55 -9.62
C PHE A 179 0.95 6.84 -9.92
N VAL A 180 0.95 7.23 -11.20
CA VAL A 180 1.55 8.47 -11.69
C VAL A 180 0.52 9.21 -12.53
N ILE A 181 0.20 10.45 -12.13
CA ILE A 181 -0.67 11.33 -12.90
C ILE A 181 0.12 11.95 -14.05
N GLU A 182 -0.24 11.58 -15.27
CA GLU A 182 0.44 11.99 -16.49
C GLU A 182 -0.55 11.97 -17.66
N THR A 183 -0.42 12.93 -18.58
CA THR A 183 -1.14 12.92 -19.85
C THR A 183 -0.15 13.03 -21.00
N THR A 184 -0.34 12.24 -22.05
CA THR A 184 0.40 12.37 -23.31
C THR A 184 -0.41 13.14 -24.35
N ASP A 185 -1.66 13.51 -24.04
CA ASP A 185 -2.54 14.25 -24.94
C ASP A 185 -2.31 15.77 -24.90
N GLN A 186 -1.67 16.26 -23.82
CA GLN A 186 -1.49 17.69 -23.52
C GLN A 186 -0.10 17.98 -22.92
N ALA A 187 0.31 19.25 -22.86
CA ALA A 187 1.62 19.65 -22.38
C ALA A 187 1.76 19.79 -20.85
N ASN A 188 0.67 19.95 -20.09
CA ASN A 188 0.71 20.16 -18.64
C ASN A 188 -0.06 19.10 -17.85
N ASN A 189 0.64 18.04 -17.46
CA ASN A 189 0.08 16.87 -16.79
C ASN A 189 -0.82 17.17 -15.58
N GLN A 190 -0.46 18.12 -14.72
CA GLN A 190 -1.21 18.34 -13.47
C GLN A 190 -2.51 19.12 -13.68
N LEU A 191 -2.53 20.07 -14.63
CA LEU A 191 -3.65 20.98 -14.84
C LEU A 191 -4.53 20.62 -16.04
N SER A 192 -4.00 19.91 -17.03
CA SER A 192 -4.74 19.56 -18.25
C SER A 192 -5.09 18.08 -18.37
N ALA A 193 -4.65 17.23 -17.43
CA ALA A 193 -5.14 15.85 -17.37
C ALA A 193 -6.63 15.83 -17.04
N GLU A 194 -7.38 15.03 -17.79
CA GLU A 194 -8.83 14.87 -17.68
C GLU A 194 -9.18 13.71 -16.74
N TYR A 195 -10.44 13.63 -16.31
CA TYR A 195 -10.98 12.50 -15.56
C TYR A 195 -11.84 11.63 -16.50
N ALA A 196 -11.86 10.33 -16.24
CA ALA A 196 -12.71 9.37 -16.90
C ALA A 196 -13.40 8.45 -15.88
N GLU A 197 -14.60 8.01 -16.22
CA GLU A 197 -15.24 6.88 -15.57
C GLU A 197 -14.61 5.61 -16.13
N VAL A 198 -14.06 4.76 -15.26
CA VAL A 198 -13.37 3.53 -15.63
C VAL A 198 -14.11 2.33 -15.09
N VAL A 199 -14.47 1.41 -15.98
CA VAL A 199 -15.18 0.17 -15.63
C VAL A 199 -14.21 -1.00 -15.63
N PHE A 200 -14.09 -1.64 -14.47
CA PHE A 200 -13.24 -2.80 -14.21
C PHE A 200 -14.07 -4.08 -14.24
N TYR A 201 -13.50 -5.15 -14.77
CA TYR A 201 -14.16 -6.45 -14.89
C TYR A 201 -13.24 -7.55 -14.35
N LEU A 202 -13.68 -8.28 -13.34
CA LEU A 202 -12.99 -9.48 -12.84
C LEU A 202 -13.86 -10.71 -13.11
N LYS A 203 -13.46 -11.49 -14.11
CA LYS A 203 -14.17 -12.69 -14.56
C LYS A 203 -13.99 -13.84 -13.58
N VAL A 204 -15.08 -14.25 -12.94
CA VAL A 204 -15.12 -15.43 -12.07
C VAL A 204 -16.46 -16.15 -12.24
N PRO A 205 -16.48 -17.48 -12.39
CA PRO A 205 -17.71 -18.21 -12.68
C PRO A 205 -18.74 -18.18 -11.53
N TYR A 206 -18.28 -17.92 -10.31
CA TYR A 206 -19.10 -17.82 -9.11
C TYR A 206 -18.53 -16.73 -8.19
N PRO A 207 -19.38 -16.03 -7.42
CA PRO A 207 -18.91 -15.04 -6.46
C PRO A 207 -18.16 -15.72 -5.30
N TYR A 208 -17.11 -15.05 -4.81
CA TYR A 208 -16.41 -15.42 -3.57
C TYR A 208 -17.38 -15.55 -2.38
N PRO A 209 -17.55 -16.74 -1.78
CA PRO A 209 -18.56 -16.97 -0.76
C PRO A 209 -18.26 -16.20 0.52
N GLY A 210 -19.22 -15.39 0.99
CA GLY A 210 -19.10 -14.69 2.27
C GLY A 210 -18.06 -13.56 2.27
N GLN A 211 -17.68 -13.07 1.09
CA GLN A 211 -16.70 -12.01 0.93
C GLN A 211 -17.22 -10.94 -0.04
N GLU A 212 -16.76 -9.72 0.14
CA GLU A 212 -16.88 -8.64 -0.84
C GLU A 212 -15.57 -8.50 -1.61
N VAL A 213 -15.63 -7.96 -2.82
CA VAL A 213 -14.45 -7.69 -3.67
C VAL A 213 -14.32 -6.19 -3.86
N TYR A 214 -13.10 -5.67 -3.75
CA TYR A 214 -12.80 -4.25 -3.93
C TYR A 214 -11.64 -4.05 -4.90
N LEU A 215 -11.67 -2.95 -5.64
CA LEU A 215 -10.46 -2.39 -6.24
C LEU A 215 -9.56 -1.87 -5.11
N PHE A 216 -8.28 -2.17 -5.21
CA PHE A 216 -7.33 -1.92 -4.13
C PHE A 216 -5.96 -1.51 -4.67
N GLY A 217 -5.34 -0.52 -4.04
CA GLY A 217 -4.03 0.00 -4.45
C GLY A 217 -3.74 1.36 -3.85
N GLY A 218 -2.67 2.01 -4.31
CA GLY A 218 -2.39 3.41 -4.02
C GLY A 218 -3.52 4.34 -4.50
N LEU A 219 -4.27 3.93 -5.52
CA LEU A 219 -5.45 4.65 -6.04
C LEU A 219 -6.59 4.77 -5.00
N THR A 220 -6.66 3.87 -4.02
CA THR A 220 -7.63 3.89 -2.91
C THR A 220 -6.99 4.24 -1.56
N ASP A 221 -5.76 4.77 -1.57
CA ASP A 221 -4.92 4.97 -0.38
C ASP A 221 -4.81 3.70 0.50
N TRP A 222 -4.78 2.52 -0.13
CA TRP A 222 -4.74 1.23 0.56
C TRP A 222 -5.87 1.05 1.58
N THR A 223 -7.02 1.68 1.33
CA THR A 223 -8.19 1.66 2.20
C THR A 223 -9.36 0.99 1.48
N ILE A 224 -10.18 0.25 2.22
CA ILE A 224 -11.45 -0.27 1.71
C ILE A 224 -12.49 0.83 1.77
N LEU A 225 -12.97 1.21 0.60
CA LEU A 225 -13.86 2.33 0.38
C LEU A 225 -15.09 1.83 -0.39
N PRO A 226 -16.33 2.09 0.08
CA PRO A 226 -17.55 1.58 -0.57
C PRO A 226 -17.67 1.90 -2.06
N GLU A 227 -17.16 3.06 -2.49
CA GLU A 227 -17.15 3.51 -3.87
C GLU A 227 -16.25 2.69 -4.80
N TYR A 228 -15.33 1.88 -4.25
CA TYR A 228 -14.46 0.97 -5.00
C TYR A 228 -14.89 -0.50 -4.87
N ARG A 229 -16.09 -0.77 -4.34
CA ARG A 229 -16.66 -2.12 -4.27
C ARG A 229 -17.01 -2.62 -5.66
N MET A 230 -16.69 -3.88 -5.93
CA MET A 230 -17.11 -4.59 -7.13
C MET A 230 -18.41 -5.34 -6.88
N GLU A 231 -19.33 -5.30 -7.82
CA GLU A 231 -20.61 -5.99 -7.75
C GLU A 231 -20.63 -7.20 -8.70
N TYR A 232 -21.09 -8.35 -8.22
CA TYR A 232 -21.13 -9.56 -9.04
C TYR A 232 -22.35 -9.56 -9.96
N ASP A 233 -22.10 -9.65 -11.26
CA ASP A 233 -23.11 -9.86 -12.29
C ASP A 233 -23.14 -11.35 -12.69
N SER A 234 -24.26 -12.02 -12.41
CA SER A 234 -24.44 -13.45 -12.70
C SER A 234 -24.63 -13.76 -14.19
N GLU A 235 -25.10 -12.80 -14.99
CA GLU A 235 -25.26 -12.98 -16.44
C GLU A 235 -23.91 -12.88 -17.15
N LEU A 236 -23.05 -11.95 -16.69
CA LEU A 236 -21.69 -11.80 -17.19
C LEU A 236 -20.71 -12.84 -16.62
N GLY A 237 -21.00 -13.41 -15.46
CA GLY A 237 -20.06 -14.27 -14.73
C GLY A 237 -18.80 -13.48 -14.33
N ALA A 238 -19.00 -12.27 -13.83
CA ALA A 238 -17.92 -11.36 -13.49
C ALA A 238 -18.33 -10.36 -12.42
N TYR A 239 -17.35 -9.94 -11.63
CA TYR A 239 -17.43 -8.73 -10.82
C TYR A 239 -17.23 -7.50 -11.70
N VAL A 240 -18.08 -6.49 -11.53
CA VAL A 240 -18.02 -5.19 -12.22
C VAL A 240 -17.87 -4.10 -11.18
N GLY A 241 -16.90 -3.21 -11.36
CA GLY A 241 -16.73 -2.04 -10.50
C GLY A 241 -16.39 -0.81 -11.32
N GLN A 242 -16.63 0.36 -10.75
CA GLN A 242 -16.45 1.64 -11.41
C GLN A 242 -15.58 2.54 -10.54
N ALA A 243 -14.71 3.32 -11.16
CA ALA A 243 -13.93 4.35 -10.49
C ALA A 243 -13.75 5.57 -11.39
N ILE A 244 -13.85 6.76 -10.80
CA ILE A 244 -13.48 8.00 -11.49
C ILE A 244 -11.98 8.21 -11.30
N LEU A 245 -11.21 8.05 -12.38
CA LEU A 245 -9.76 8.18 -12.37
C LEU A 245 -9.31 9.33 -13.26
N LYS A 246 -8.22 9.98 -12.87
CA LYS A 246 -7.56 11.01 -13.68
C LYS A 246 -6.66 10.34 -14.72
N GLN A 247 -6.31 10.99 -15.82
CA GLN A 247 -5.28 10.47 -16.73
C GLN A 247 -3.98 10.18 -15.98
N GLY A 248 -3.42 9.00 -16.23
CA GLY A 248 -2.23 8.52 -15.55
C GLY A 248 -1.97 7.04 -15.77
N TYR A 249 -0.89 6.57 -15.17
CA TYR A 249 -0.56 5.15 -15.09
C TYR A 249 -0.85 4.66 -13.67
N TYR A 250 -1.65 3.63 -13.52
CA TYR A 250 -2.13 3.13 -12.24
C TYR A 250 -1.80 1.67 -12.06
N ASP A 251 -1.19 1.33 -10.94
CA ASP A 251 -1.22 -0.04 -10.45
C ASP A 251 -2.48 -0.28 -9.60
N TYR A 252 -3.03 -1.48 -9.71
CA TYR A 252 -4.18 -1.93 -8.94
C TYR A 252 -4.15 -3.45 -8.70
N ALA A 253 -4.94 -3.89 -7.73
CA ALA A 253 -5.21 -5.28 -7.41
C ALA A 253 -6.68 -5.43 -7.02
N TYR A 254 -7.17 -6.66 -7.03
CA TYR A 254 -8.45 -7.00 -6.39
C TYR A 254 -8.21 -7.56 -4.99
N ALA A 255 -8.86 -6.97 -4.00
CA ALA A 255 -8.84 -7.45 -2.62
C ALA A 255 -10.18 -8.10 -2.27
N THR A 256 -10.15 -9.26 -1.62
CA THR A 256 -11.32 -9.84 -0.96
C THR A 256 -11.39 -9.36 0.48
N LEU A 257 -12.60 -9.07 0.96
CA LEU A 257 -12.86 -8.69 2.34
C LEU A 257 -13.92 -9.63 2.92
N PRO A 258 -13.60 -10.42 3.97
CA PRO A 258 -14.59 -11.25 4.63
C PRO A 258 -15.73 -10.40 5.21
N LEU A 259 -16.98 -10.83 4.96
CA LEU A 259 -18.14 -10.19 5.56
C LEU A 259 -18.07 -10.33 7.09
N PRO A 260 -18.53 -9.32 7.85
CA PRO A 260 -18.60 -9.40 9.30
C PRO A 260 -19.39 -10.64 9.71
N SER A 261 -18.78 -11.53 10.50
CA SER A 261 -19.51 -12.69 11.02
C SER A 261 -20.43 -12.23 12.15
N ASN A 262 -21.63 -12.83 12.23
CA ASN A 262 -22.54 -12.63 13.37
C ASN A 262 -22.01 -13.29 14.67
N ASP A 263 -20.84 -13.93 14.62
CA ASP A 263 -20.20 -14.52 15.78
C ASP A 263 -19.48 -13.44 16.59
N ARG A 264 -20.12 -13.01 17.69
CA ARG A 264 -19.60 -12.11 18.75
C ARG A 264 -18.27 -12.55 19.40
N LYS A 265 -17.60 -13.59 18.91
CA LYS A 265 -16.37 -14.16 19.46
C LYS A 265 -15.09 -13.70 18.76
N LYS A 266 -15.18 -12.95 17.65
CA LYS A 266 -14.02 -12.34 17.01
C LYS A 266 -14.33 -10.89 16.65
N ASP A 267 -13.96 -9.98 17.53
CA ASP A 267 -13.80 -8.54 17.23
C ASP A 267 -12.60 -8.31 16.29
N ASN A 268 -12.44 -9.15 15.25
CA ASN A 268 -11.39 -8.95 14.26
C ASN A 268 -11.93 -7.96 13.22
N ILE A 269 -11.30 -6.79 13.14
CA ILE A 269 -11.47 -5.87 12.02
C ILE A 269 -11.13 -6.66 10.75
N PRO A 270 -12.04 -6.76 9.77
CA PRO A 270 -11.76 -7.50 8.55
C PRO A 270 -10.59 -6.82 7.82
N VAL A 271 -9.61 -7.64 7.43
CA VAL A 271 -8.39 -7.19 6.74
C VAL A 271 -8.52 -7.58 5.27
N PRO A 272 -8.27 -6.66 4.33
CA PRO A 272 -8.31 -6.99 2.91
C PRO A 272 -7.21 -7.98 2.53
N ASP A 273 -7.57 -8.99 1.75
CA ASP A 273 -6.65 -10.01 1.24
C ASP A 273 -6.58 -9.95 -0.29
N ILE A 274 -5.40 -9.62 -0.81
CA ILE A 274 -5.15 -9.64 -2.27
C ILE A 274 -4.70 -11.02 -2.77
N THR A 275 -4.29 -11.91 -1.88
CA THR A 275 -3.65 -13.18 -2.26
C THR A 275 -4.64 -14.18 -2.83
N GLU A 276 -5.93 -14.07 -2.49
CA GLU A 276 -6.99 -14.95 -3.00
C GLU A 276 -7.20 -14.77 -4.52
N VAL A 277 -7.18 -13.52 -4.99
CA VAL A 277 -7.33 -13.20 -6.41
C VAL A 277 -5.98 -13.14 -7.13
N GLU A 278 -4.99 -12.46 -6.57
CA GLU A 278 -3.70 -12.21 -7.24
C GLU A 278 -2.70 -13.35 -7.06
N GLY A 279 -2.72 -14.03 -5.90
CA GLY A 279 -1.73 -15.02 -5.54
C GLY A 279 -0.53 -14.45 -4.78
N THR A 280 0.40 -15.34 -4.46
CA THR A 280 1.60 -14.98 -3.70
C THR A 280 2.80 -15.82 -4.11
N TRP A 281 3.93 -15.15 -4.40
CA TRP A 281 5.17 -15.76 -4.88
C TRP A 281 6.37 -15.09 -4.23
N HIS A 282 7.36 -15.86 -3.77
CA HIS A 282 8.52 -15.28 -3.10
C HIS A 282 9.42 -14.49 -4.06
N GLU A 283 9.35 -14.73 -5.37
CA GLU A 283 10.12 -14.02 -6.41
C GLU A 283 9.59 -12.63 -6.76
N THR A 284 8.43 -12.22 -6.24
CA THR A 284 7.83 -10.91 -6.55
C THR A 284 8.69 -9.75 -6.08
N GLU A 285 8.84 -8.72 -6.91
CA GLU A 285 9.50 -7.50 -6.48
C GLU A 285 8.59 -6.74 -5.49
N ASN A 286 9.12 -6.46 -4.30
CA ASN A 286 8.46 -5.62 -3.32
C ASN A 286 9.46 -4.62 -2.76
N GLN A 287 8.99 -3.43 -2.44
CA GLN A 287 9.73 -2.44 -1.67
C GLN A 287 9.37 -2.53 -0.18
N TYR A 288 10.33 -2.84 0.67
CA TYR A 288 10.15 -2.82 2.11
C TYR A 288 10.68 -1.53 2.74
N THR A 289 10.00 -1.04 3.77
CA THR A 289 10.46 0.10 4.58
C THR A 289 10.48 -0.29 6.04
N ILE A 290 11.62 -0.12 6.71
CA ILE A 290 11.76 -0.35 8.15
C ILE A 290 11.81 1.01 8.84
N LEU A 291 11.01 1.19 9.88
CA LEU A 291 11.00 2.35 10.77
C LEU A 291 11.41 1.92 12.18
N ILE A 292 12.35 2.63 12.80
CA ILE A 292 12.78 2.35 14.18
C ILE A 292 12.24 3.44 15.10
N TYR A 293 11.33 3.03 15.98
CA TYR A 293 10.77 3.86 17.03
C TYR A 293 11.59 3.73 18.31
N TYR A 294 11.78 4.86 18.98
CA TYR A 294 12.51 4.94 20.24
C TYR A 294 11.78 5.82 21.26
N ARG A 295 11.51 5.24 22.43
CA ARG A 295 10.93 5.94 23.58
C ARG A 295 11.81 5.76 24.81
N PRO A 296 12.70 6.71 25.12
CA PRO A 296 13.47 6.65 26.36
C PRO A 296 12.56 6.71 27.58
N PHE A 297 12.99 6.12 28.69
CA PHE A 297 12.30 6.28 29.97
C PHE A 297 12.07 7.78 30.30
N GLY A 298 10.83 8.13 30.67
CA GLY A 298 10.44 9.51 30.94
C GLY A 298 10.14 10.37 29.69
N SER A 299 10.30 9.82 28.47
CA SER A 299 9.89 10.53 27.25
C SER A 299 8.37 10.67 27.15
N ARG A 300 7.93 11.81 26.62
CA ARG A 300 6.51 12.12 26.41
C ARG A 300 5.98 11.64 25.05
N TYR A 301 6.85 11.20 24.15
CA TYR A 301 6.49 10.78 22.79
C TYR A 301 7.45 9.72 22.24
N ASP A 302 7.01 9.04 21.19
CA ASP A 302 7.79 8.07 20.43
C ASP A 302 8.54 8.79 19.30
N GLN A 303 9.88 8.71 19.33
CA GLN A 303 10.74 9.23 18.27
C GLN A 303 10.83 8.21 17.14
N VAL A 304 10.96 8.64 15.89
CA VAL A 304 11.40 7.76 14.80
C VAL A 304 12.86 8.09 14.52
N ILE A 305 13.75 7.21 14.97
CA ILE A 305 15.20 7.46 15.04
C ILE A 305 15.99 6.90 13.84
N GLY A 306 15.30 6.23 12.92
CA GLY A 306 15.90 5.72 11.69
C GLY A 306 14.85 5.13 10.76
N SER A 307 15.14 5.17 9.47
CA SER A 307 14.36 4.51 8.44
C SER A 307 15.25 4.05 7.30
N VAL A 308 14.90 2.93 6.68
CA VAL A 308 15.53 2.47 5.42
C VAL A 308 14.46 1.85 4.53
N SER A 309 14.58 2.08 3.22
CA SER A 309 13.77 1.41 2.20
C SER A 309 14.68 0.63 1.25
N PHE A 310 14.26 -0.56 0.85
CA PHE A 310 15.03 -1.49 0.01
C PHE A 310 14.06 -2.41 -0.75
N THR A 311 14.50 -2.95 -1.89
CA THR A 311 13.70 -3.87 -2.71
C THR A 311 14.13 -5.32 -2.52
N SER A 312 13.23 -6.26 -2.82
CA SER A 312 13.48 -7.73 -2.69
C SER A 312 14.48 -8.32 -3.66
N ASN A 313 14.80 -7.61 -4.74
CA ASN A 313 15.72 -8.07 -5.77
C ASN A 313 17.18 -7.60 -5.58
N LEU A 314 17.54 -7.05 -4.41
CA LEU A 314 18.90 -6.59 -4.09
C LEU A 314 19.81 -7.65 -3.47
#